data_AF-A0A0U1NRN5-F1
#
_entry.id   AF-A0A0U1NRN5-F1
#
_cell.length_a   1.000
_cell.length_b   1.000
_cell.length_c   1.000
_cell.angle_alpha   90.00
_cell.angle_beta   90.00
_cell.angle_gamma   90.00
#
_symmetry.space_group_name_H-M   'P 1'
#
loop_
_entity.id
_entity.type
_entity.pdbx_description
1 polymer ?
#
loop_
_entity_poly.entity_id
_entity_poly.type
_entity_poly.pdbx_seq_one_letter_code
_entity_poly.pdbx_strand_id
1 'polypeptide(L)'
;MKFGQSSGELLSKFIEAAIKKYEVTEDSSLSLSPREIEIIKLLADGASTAEAALKLYLSKYTVRDYISNIMKRLNAQNRRRWL
;
A
#
# COMPACT_ATOMS: atom_id res chain seq x y z
N MET A 1 -9.83 -31.04 -33.97
CA MET A 1 -9.11 -31.25 -32.69
C MET A 1 -8.58 -29.89 -32.24
N LYS A 2 -9.17 -29.26 -31.21
CA LYS A 2 -8.71 -27.94 -30.74
C LYS A 2 -7.51 -28.17 -29.82
N PHE A 3 -6.31 -27.94 -30.35
CA PHE A 3 -5.09 -28.09 -29.57
C PHE A 3 -5.13 -27.14 -28.38
N GLY A 4 -4.82 -27.72 -27.22
CA GLY A 4 -4.96 -27.13 -25.92
C GLY A 4 -4.12 -25.87 -25.77
N GLN A 5 -4.68 -24.98 -24.96
CA GLN A 5 -4.16 -23.72 -24.47
C GLN A 5 -2.64 -23.56 -24.66
N SER A 6 -2.24 -22.61 -25.51
CA SER A 6 -0.84 -22.20 -25.63
C SER A 6 -0.32 -21.73 -24.27
N SER A 7 0.97 -21.90 -23.99
CA SER A 7 1.61 -21.37 -22.79
C SER A 7 1.35 -19.87 -22.59
N GLY A 8 1.16 -19.12 -23.69
CA GLY A 8 0.74 -17.71 -23.63
C GLY A 8 -0.69 -17.52 -23.12
N GLU A 9 -1.63 -18.39 -23.50
CA GLU A 9 -3.02 -18.33 -23.03
C GLU A 9 -3.12 -18.69 -21.54
N LEU A 10 -2.30 -19.62 -21.07
CA LEU A 10 -2.17 -19.96 -19.65
C LEU A 10 -1.55 -18.81 -18.85
N LEU A 11 -0.50 -18.17 -19.38
CA LEU A 11 0.13 -17.01 -18.77
C LEU A 11 -0.86 -15.84 -18.69
N SER A 12 -1.64 -15.57 -19.73
CA SER A 12 -2.67 -14.54 -19.73
C SER A 12 -3.74 -14.82 -18.68
N LYS A 13 -4.25 -16.06 -18.59
CA LYS A 13 -5.22 -16.43 -17.54
C LYS A 13 -4.64 -16.34 -16.15
N PHE A 14 -3.36 -16.67 -15.98
CA PHE A 14 -2.67 -16.54 -14.70
C PHE A 14 -2.50 -15.07 -14.30
N ILE A 15 -2.09 -14.21 -15.24
CA ILE A 15 -1.97 -12.77 -15.03
C ILE A 15 -3.35 -12.16 -14.77
N GLU A 16 -4.38 -12.50 -15.54
CA GLU A 16 -5.76 -12.03 -15.30
C GLU A 16 -6.28 -12.47 -13.92
N ALA A 17 -6.04 -13.72 -13.52
CA ALA A 17 -6.44 -14.20 -12.20
C ALA A 17 -5.64 -13.52 -11.08
N ALA A 18 -4.36 -13.25 -11.29
CA ALA A 18 -3.51 -12.53 -10.35
C ALA A 18 -3.94 -11.06 -10.22
N ILE A 19 -4.19 -10.39 -11.35
CA ILE A 19 -4.71 -9.01 -11.39
C ILE A 19 -6.08 -8.95 -10.75
N LYS A 20 -6.99 -9.90 -10.98
CA LYS A 20 -8.32 -9.94 -10.35
C LYS A 20 -8.25 -10.22 -8.84
N LYS A 21 -7.25 -10.98 -8.39
CA LYS A 21 -6.99 -11.25 -6.96
C LYS A 21 -6.36 -10.04 -6.26
N TYR A 22 -5.54 -9.28 -6.98
CA TYR A 22 -4.89 -8.06 -6.53
C TYR A 22 -5.58 -6.80 -7.01
N GLU A 23 -6.77 -6.94 -7.59
CA GLU A 23 -7.65 -5.84 -7.96
C GLU A 23 -7.81 -5.12 -6.65
N VAL A 24 -7.17 -3.95 -6.58
CA VAL A 24 -7.10 -3.15 -5.37
C VAL A 24 -8.56 -2.91 -5.08
N THR A 25 -9.12 -3.69 -4.13
CA THR A 25 -10.37 -3.32 -3.50
C THR A 25 -10.06 -1.90 -3.08
N GLU A 26 -10.71 -0.92 -3.70
CA GLU A 26 -10.78 0.43 -3.16
C GLU A 26 -11.44 0.26 -1.80
N ASP A 27 -10.65 -0.21 -0.84
CA ASP A 27 -10.98 -0.30 0.55
C ASP A 27 -10.86 1.15 0.99
N SER A 28 -11.85 1.93 0.55
CA SER A 28 -12.08 3.34 0.83
C SER A 28 -12.29 3.56 2.32
N SER A 29 -12.24 2.50 3.13
CA SER A 29 -12.15 2.55 4.57
C SER A 29 -10.76 2.99 5.08
N LEU A 30 -9.68 2.90 4.28
CA LEU A 30 -8.37 3.50 4.58
C LEU A 30 -8.32 4.98 4.17
N SER A 31 -9.10 5.80 4.87
CA SER A 31 -9.04 7.26 4.78
C SER A 31 -7.77 7.79 5.46
N LEU A 32 -6.61 7.65 4.84
CA LEU A 32 -5.39 8.32 5.31
C LEU A 32 -5.51 9.81 5.04
N SER A 33 -5.08 10.63 6.00
CA SER A 33 -5.01 12.08 5.79
C SER A 33 -3.97 12.40 4.69
N PRO A 34 -4.13 13.53 3.98
CA PRO A 34 -3.15 13.95 2.96
C PRO A 34 -1.71 13.95 3.50
N ARG A 35 -1.54 14.33 4.78
CA ARG A 35 -0.25 14.37 5.44
C ARG A 35 0.35 12.99 5.69
N GLU A 36 -0.47 12.02 6.09
CA GLU A 36 -0.03 10.64 6.24
C GLU A 36 0.39 10.04 4.89
N ILE A 37 -0.33 10.38 3.82
CA ILE A 37 0.00 9.97 2.45
C ILE A 37 1.36 10.53 2.01
N GLU A 38 1.61 11.82 2.25
CA GLU A 38 2.92 12.45 1.96
C GLU A 38 4.07 11.72 2.65
N ILE A 39 3.89 11.39 3.94
CA ILE A 39 4.90 10.68 4.73
C ILE A 39 5.16 9.29 4.16
N ILE A 40 4.11 8.53 3.83
CA ILE A 40 4.24 7.19 3.25
C ILE A 40 4.95 7.24 1.91
N LYS A 41 4.62 8.20 1.04
CA LYS A 41 5.28 8.37 -0.26
C LYS A 41 6.77 8.59 -0.09
N LEU A 42 7.17 9.50 0.80
CA LEU A 42 8.58 9.77 1.07
C LEU A 42 9.32 8.53 1.59
N LEU A 43 8.69 7.75 2.48
CA LEU A 43 9.28 6.50 2.98
C LEU A 43 9.39 5.43 1.89
N ALA A 44 8.38 5.32 1.02
CA ALA A 44 8.37 4.38 -0.11
C ALA A 44 9.47 4.72 -1.13
N ASP A 45 9.76 6.01 -1.31
CA ASP A 45 10.87 6.51 -2.13
C ASP A 45 12.25 6.34 -1.44
N GLY A 46 12.31 5.73 -0.25
CA GLY A 46 13.53 5.44 0.49
C GLY A 46 14.06 6.59 1.35
N ALA A 47 13.28 7.66 1.57
CA ALA A 47 13.71 8.75 2.42
C ALA A 47 13.79 8.30 3.90
N SER A 48 14.84 8.72 4.58
CA SER A 48 14.95 8.58 6.03
C SER A 48 13.95 9.47 6.77
N THR A 49 13.68 9.15 8.04
CA THR A 49 12.82 9.98 8.90
C THR A 49 13.33 11.42 9.05
N ALA A 50 14.65 11.63 8.95
CA ALA A 50 15.26 12.94 8.99
C ALA A 50 14.98 13.73 7.71
N GLU A 51 15.10 13.10 6.55
CA GLU A 51 14.82 13.72 5.25
C GLU A 51 13.34 14.04 5.09
N ALA A 52 12.46 13.13 5.52
CA ALA A 52 11.02 13.39 5.54
C ALA A 52 10.67 14.57 6.46
N ALA A 53 11.32 14.69 7.61
CA ALA A 53 11.11 15.81 8.53
C ALA A 53 11.51 17.14 7.88
N LEU A 54 12.65 17.18 7.17
CA LEU A 54 13.10 18.37 6.45
C LEU A 54 12.16 18.73 5.29
N LYS A 55 11.78 17.76 4.45
CA LYS A 55 10.91 17.98 3.29
C LYS A 55 9.51 18.44 3.68
N LEU A 56 9.02 18.02 4.85
CA LEU A 56 7.69 18.34 5.34
C LEU A 56 7.67 19.49 6.36
N TYR A 57 8.81 20.09 6.70
CA TYR A 57 8.91 21.11 7.74
C TYR A 57 8.36 20.64 9.11
N LEU A 58 8.69 19.39 9.49
CA LEU A 58 8.29 18.77 10.75
C LEU A 58 9.50 18.42 11.61
N SER A 59 9.26 18.11 12.88
CA SER A 59 10.28 17.48 13.72
C SER A 59 10.40 15.98 13.40
N LYS A 60 11.60 15.41 13.62
CA LYS A 60 11.80 13.94 13.50
C LYS A 60 10.85 13.17 14.42
N TYR A 61 10.57 13.71 15.60
CA TYR A 61 9.62 13.13 16.55
C TYR A 61 8.21 13.06 15.95
N THR A 62 7.73 14.17 15.37
CA THR A 62 6.42 14.25 14.73
C THR A 62 6.30 13.27 13.56
N VAL A 63 7.34 13.14 12.72
CA VAL A 63 7.34 12.15 11.63
C VAL A 63 7.24 10.72 12.17
N ARG A 64 7.98 10.38 13.23
CA ARG A 64 7.89 9.06 13.89
C ARG A 64 6.51 8.79 14.47
N ASP A 65 5.87 9.82 15.03
CA ASP A 65 4.52 9.72 15.58
C ASP A 65 3.49 9.44 14.47
N TYR A 66 3.56 10.19 13.36
CA TYR A 66 2.75 9.90 12.17
C TYR A 66 2.95 8.47 11.67
N ILE A 67 4.19 8.00 11.53
CA ILE A 67 4.48 6.62 11.10
C ILE A 67 3.82 5.61 12.05
N SER A 68 3.94 5.84 13.35
CA SER A 68 3.35 4.97 14.36
C SER A 68 1.83 4.94 14.26
N ASN A 69 1.20 6.09 14.04
CA ASN A 69 -0.25 6.20 13.89
C ASN A 69 -0.74 5.51 12.60
N ILE A 70 -0.05 5.73 11.48
CA ILE A 70 -0.32 5.08 10.19
C ILE A 70 -0.28 3.56 10.35
N MET A 71 0.78 3.02 10.96
CA MET A 71 0.92 1.57 11.16
C MET A 71 -0.18 1.00 12.06
N LYS A 72 -0.58 1.73 13.11
CA LYS A 72 -1.72 1.33 13.95
C LYS A 72 -3.02 1.28 13.15
N ARG A 73 -3.28 2.28 12.31
CA ARG A 73 -4.49 2.35 11.48
C ARG A 73 -4.52 1.22 10.45
N LEU A 74 -3.40 0.95 9.79
CA LEU A 74 -3.26 -0.16 8.83
C LEU A 74 -3.44 -1.53 9.50
N ASN A 75 -2.86 -1.74 10.68
CA ASN A 75 -3.04 -2.99 11.43
C ASN A 75 -4.46 -3.17 11.97
N ALA A 76 -5.10 -2.11 12.47
CA ALA A 76 -6.47 -2.17 12.96
C ALA A 76 -7.48 -2.53 11.86
N GLN A 77 -7.24 -2.05 10.65
CA GLN A 77 -7.97 -2.40 9.44
C GLN A 77 -7.77 -3.87 9.05
N ASN A 78 -6.53 -4.36 9.10
CA ASN A 78 -6.22 -5.74 8.74
C ASN A 78 -6.85 -6.76 9.72
N ARG A 79 -6.97 -6.38 11.01
CA ARG A 79 -7.72 -7.14 12.04
C ARG A 79 -9.21 -7.23 11.73
N ARG A 80 -9.82 -6.17 11.18
CA ARG A 80 -11.27 -6.12 10.90
C ARG A 80 -11.68 -7.12 9.81
N ARG A 81 -10.71 -7.61 9.01
CA ARG A 81 -10.91 -8.55 7.91
C ARG A 81 -11.04 -10.02 8.35
N TRP A 82 -10.89 -10.35 9.65
CA TRP A 82 -10.90 -11.73 10.18
C TRP A 82 -12.02 -12.04 11.20
N LEU A 83 -13.10 -11.25 11.23
CA LEU A 83 -14.35 -11.58 11.93
C LEU A 83 -15.49 -11.57 10.93
#